data_AF-M3J8B0-F1
#
_entry.id   AF-M3J8B0-F1
#
_cell.length_a   1.000
_cell.length_b   1.000
_cell.length_c   1.000
_cell.angle_alpha   90.00
_cell.angle_beta   90.00
_cell.angle_gamma   90.00
#
_symmetry.space_group_name_H-M   'P 1'
#
loop_
_entity.id
_entity.type
_entity.pdbx_description
1 polymer ?
#
loop_
_entity_poly.entity_id
_entity_poly.type
_entity_poly.pdbx_seq_one_letter_code
_entity_poly.pdbx_strand_id
1 'polypeptide(L)'
;MKRGFTMLELVFVIVVIGILASIAIPKLFVARDDAVLVKARSDIASIRSGITNSHNTNMLSGNFTYGSLEKSGTTNIFTNVLQNGIKEKGTSDSSGWKKGSTTGSKTIYTFTLSNSQSVDFTYDTADGSFSCPNNDKLCKQLTE
;
A
#
# COMPACT_ATOMS: atom_id res chain seq x y z
N MET A 1 19.36 -0.48 53.61
CA MET A 1 18.47 0.69 53.42
C MET A 1 18.29 0.88 51.92
N LYS A 2 17.07 0.67 51.39
CA LYS A 2 16.79 0.95 49.97
C LYS A 2 16.75 2.47 49.80
N ARG A 3 17.69 3.03 49.03
CA ARG A 3 17.63 4.44 48.63
C ARG A 3 16.42 4.57 47.69
N GLY A 4 15.35 5.17 48.19
CA GLY A 4 14.19 5.50 47.37
C GLY A 4 14.56 6.54 46.33
N PHE A 5 13.99 6.41 45.14
CA PHE A 5 14.08 7.41 44.07
C PHE A 5 13.63 8.76 44.62
N THR A 6 14.39 9.83 44.40
CA THR A 6 13.98 11.16 44.88
C THR A 6 12.83 11.68 44.01
N MET A 7 11.92 12.48 44.59
CA MET A 7 10.87 13.13 43.78
C MET A 7 11.48 13.99 42.68
N LEU A 8 12.64 14.60 42.93
CA LEU A 8 13.31 15.48 41.98
C LEU A 8 13.83 14.71 40.76
N GLU A 9 14.39 13.51 40.94
CA GLU A 9 14.80 12.66 39.82
C GLU A 9 13.60 12.26 38.95
N LEU A 10 12.45 11.96 39.57
CA LEU A 10 11.25 11.61 38.82
C LEU A 10 10.71 12.81 38.03
N VAL A 11 10.71 14.00 38.63
CA VAL A 11 10.30 15.25 37.96
C VAL A 11 11.23 15.60 36.80
N PHE A 12 12.55 15.46 36.97
CA PHE A 12 13.51 15.71 35.89
C PHE A 12 13.27 14.79 34.69
N VAL A 13 13.01 13.50 34.94
CA VAL A 13 12.75 12.51 33.88
C VAL A 13 11.50 12.87 33.06
N ILE A 14 10.38 13.20 33.71
CA ILE A 14 9.14 13.54 32.98
C ILE A 14 9.28 14.84 32.18
N VAL A 15 10.04 15.83 32.68
CA VAL A 15 10.30 17.08 31.96
C VAL A 15 11.14 16.82 30.71
N VAL A 16 12.22 16.04 30.84
CA VAL A 16 13.06 15.68 29.70
C VAL A 16 12.28 14.87 28.66
N ILE A 17 11.48 13.88 29.08
CA ILE A 17 10.61 13.11 28.16
C ILE A 17 9.58 14.05 27.49
N GLY A 18 9.01 15.00 28.22
CA GLY A 18 8.06 15.98 27.67
C GLY A 18 8.65 16.86 26.57
N ILE A 19 9.89 17.33 26.74
CA ILE A 19 10.60 18.14 25.73
C ILE A 19 10.94 17.28 24.50
N LEU A 20 11.45 16.06 24.70
CA LEU A 20 11.78 15.18 23.59
C LEU A 20 10.53 14.75 22.80
N ALA A 21 9.43 14.47 23.49
CA ALA A 21 8.17 14.06 22.87
C ALA A 21 7.58 15.18 22.00
N SER A 22 7.62 16.43 22.46
CA SER A 22 7.05 17.57 21.72
C SER A 22 7.78 17.85 20.39
N ILE A 23 9.09 17.57 20.30
CA ILE A 23 9.86 17.70 19.06
C ILE A 23 9.68 16.47 18.14
N ALA A 24 9.57 15.27 18.72
CA ALA A 24 9.53 14.02 17.95
C ALA A 24 8.16 13.74 17.30
N ILE A 25 7.06 14.09 17.97
CA ILE A 25 5.70 13.74 17.52
C ILE A 25 5.36 14.30 16.13
N PRO A 26 5.60 15.59 15.80
CA PRO A 26 5.24 16.14 14.49
C PRO A 26 5.97 15.46 13.33
N LYS A 27 7.26 15.12 13.51
CA LYS A 27 8.05 14.44 12.48
C LYS A 27 7.57 13.02 12.20
N LEU A 28 7.02 12.34 13.20
CA LEU A 28 6.57 10.96 13.05
C LEU A 28 5.36 10.86 12.12
N PHE A 29 4.45 11.83 12.13
CA PHE A 29 3.26 11.80 11.27
C PHE A 29 3.61 11.94 9.79
N VAL A 30 4.44 12.91 9.42
CA VAL A 30 4.85 13.12 8.02
C VAL A 30 5.62 11.90 7.49
N ALA A 31 6.55 11.37 8.28
CA ALA A 31 7.33 10.19 7.88
C ALA A 31 6.48 8.92 7.69
N ARG A 32 5.30 8.83 8.32
CA ARG A 32 4.37 7.70 8.13
C ARG A 32 3.66 7.79 6.79
N ASP A 33 3.20 8.97 6.40
CA ASP A 33 2.52 9.17 5.12
C ASP A 33 3.50 9.02 3.95
N ASP A 34 4.73 9.53 4.08
CA ASP A 34 5.79 9.32 3.09
C ASP A 34 6.14 7.84 2.94
N ALA A 35 6.21 7.09 4.04
CA ALA A 35 6.47 5.66 4.01
C ALA A 35 5.33 4.88 3.32
N VAL A 36 4.08 5.28 3.53
CA VAL A 36 2.91 4.69 2.85
C VAL A 36 2.98 4.96 1.35
N LEU A 37 3.36 6.17 0.94
CA LEU A 37 3.51 6.53 -0.48
C LEU A 37 4.63 5.71 -1.15
N VAL A 38 5.80 5.59 -0.50
CA VAL A 38 6.92 4.78 -1.01
C VAL A 38 6.52 3.31 -1.10
N LYS A 39 5.81 2.79 -0.10
CA LYS A 39 5.27 1.42 -0.14
C LYS A 39 4.33 1.23 -1.32
N ALA A 40 3.41 2.16 -1.56
CA ALA A 40 2.47 2.07 -2.67
C ALA A 40 3.16 2.06 -4.04
N ARG A 41 4.21 2.88 -4.21
CA ARG A 41 5.08 2.84 -5.40
C ARG A 41 5.73 1.47 -5.59
N SER A 42 6.26 0.89 -4.51
CA SER A 42 6.83 -0.45 -4.52
C SER A 42 5.80 -1.52 -4.85
N ASP A 43 4.58 -1.41 -4.30
CA ASP A 43 3.47 -2.31 -4.59
C ASP A 43 3.11 -2.25 -6.08
N ILE A 44 2.97 -1.05 -6.67
CA ILE A 44 2.67 -0.87 -8.11
C ILE A 44 3.75 -1.51 -8.98
N ALA A 45 5.03 -1.28 -8.67
CA ALA A 45 6.14 -1.87 -9.40
C ALA A 45 6.10 -3.41 -9.33
N SER A 46 5.83 -3.95 -8.14
CA SER A 46 5.71 -5.39 -7.90
C SER A 46 4.52 -5.99 -8.64
N ILE A 47 3.36 -5.32 -8.63
CA ILE A 47 2.15 -5.75 -9.35
C ILE A 47 2.44 -5.79 -10.86
N ARG A 48 3.01 -4.73 -11.43
CA ARG A 48 3.36 -4.68 -12.86
C ARG A 48 4.34 -5.79 -13.24
N SER A 49 5.40 -5.97 -12.46
CA SER A 49 6.36 -7.06 -12.66
C SER A 49 5.70 -8.44 -12.55
N GLY A 50 4.83 -8.63 -11.57
CA GLY A 50 4.07 -9.85 -11.35
C GLY A 50 3.13 -10.18 -12.51
N ILE A 51 2.46 -9.17 -13.09
CA ILE A 51 1.61 -9.32 -14.29
C ILE A 51 2.44 -9.82 -15.46
N THR A 52 3.57 -9.17 -15.75
CA THR A 52 4.46 -9.60 -16.84
C THR A 52 4.99 -11.00 -16.60
N ASN A 53 5.40 -11.33 -15.37
CA ASN A 53 5.90 -12.66 -15.05
C ASN A 53 4.80 -13.74 -15.20
N SER A 54 3.60 -13.48 -14.68
CA SER A 54 2.46 -14.38 -14.84
C SER A 54 2.11 -14.59 -16.30
N HIS A 55 2.08 -13.52 -17.10
CA HIS A 55 1.86 -13.60 -18.54
C HIS A 55 2.95 -14.44 -19.23
N ASN A 56 4.23 -14.21 -18.92
CA ASN A 56 5.33 -15.00 -19.47
C ASN A 56 5.20 -16.48 -19.13
N THR A 57 4.80 -16.83 -17.90
CA THR A 57 4.57 -18.23 -17.53
C THR A 57 3.39 -18.86 -18.28
N ASN A 58 2.31 -18.10 -18.51
CA ASN A 58 1.17 -18.56 -19.30
C ASN A 58 1.57 -18.80 -20.76
N MET A 59 2.40 -17.92 -21.35
CA MET A 59 2.91 -18.09 -22.72
C MET A 59 3.69 -19.39 -22.90
N LEU A 60 4.48 -19.81 -21.89
CA LEU A 60 5.20 -21.08 -21.93
C LEU A 60 4.26 -22.30 -21.97
N SER A 61 3.05 -22.15 -21.45
CA SER A 61 1.99 -23.19 -21.51
C SER A 61 1.06 -23.06 -22.73
N GLY A 62 1.36 -22.14 -23.65
CA GLY A 62 0.55 -21.88 -24.85
C GLY A 62 -0.67 -20.98 -24.63
N ASN A 63 -0.78 -20.33 -23.47
CA ASN A 63 -1.85 -19.37 -23.17
C ASN A 63 -1.32 -17.92 -23.27
N PHE A 64 -1.82 -17.17 -24.24
CA PHE A 64 -1.41 -15.78 -24.51
C PHE A 64 -2.33 -14.73 -23.90
N THR A 65 -3.24 -15.11 -23.01
CA THR A 65 -4.19 -14.19 -22.38
C THR A 65 -3.67 -13.66 -21.05
N TYR A 66 -4.07 -12.45 -20.68
CA TYR A 66 -3.85 -11.94 -19.33
C TYR A 66 -4.97 -12.45 -18.41
N GLY A 67 -4.58 -13.15 -17.35
CA GLY A 67 -5.52 -13.72 -16.39
C GLY A 67 -5.98 -12.73 -15.32
N SER A 68 -6.92 -13.16 -14.49
CA SER A 68 -7.27 -12.49 -13.24
C SER A 68 -6.04 -12.36 -12.33
N LEU A 69 -5.87 -11.21 -11.68
CA LEU A 69 -4.82 -11.02 -10.66
C LEU A 69 -5.12 -11.76 -9.35
N GLU A 70 -6.36 -12.23 -9.20
CA GLU A 70 -6.86 -12.85 -7.97
C GLU A 70 -7.02 -14.35 -8.07
N LYS A 71 -6.56 -15.04 -7.03
CA LYS A 71 -6.90 -16.43 -6.76
C LYS A 71 -8.25 -16.50 -6.05
N SER A 72 -9.10 -17.43 -6.49
CA SER A 72 -10.38 -17.67 -5.81
C SER A 72 -10.15 -18.19 -4.38
N GLY A 73 -10.94 -17.68 -3.43
CA GLY A 73 -10.91 -18.13 -2.03
C GLY A 73 -9.81 -17.50 -1.15
N THR A 74 -9.10 -16.47 -1.62
CA THR A 74 -8.13 -15.72 -0.80
C THR A 74 -8.66 -14.36 -0.37
N THR A 75 -8.32 -13.92 0.84
CA THR A 75 -8.62 -12.56 1.34
C THR A 75 -7.62 -11.51 0.88
N ASN A 76 -6.41 -11.94 0.51
CA ASN A 76 -5.40 -11.05 -0.03
C ASN A 76 -5.66 -10.87 -1.53
N ILE A 77 -5.32 -9.67 -2.01
CA ILE A 77 -5.42 -9.29 -3.41
C ILE A 77 -4.08 -9.51 -4.14
N PHE A 78 -4.12 -9.58 -5.47
CA PHE A 78 -2.98 -9.82 -6.36
C PHE A 78 -2.29 -11.18 -6.18
N THR A 79 -3.00 -12.18 -5.65
CA THR A 79 -2.41 -13.49 -5.28
C THR A 79 -1.99 -14.37 -6.46
N ASN A 80 -2.44 -14.10 -7.69
CA ASN A 80 -1.95 -14.81 -8.88
C ASN A 80 -0.65 -14.20 -9.45
N VAL A 81 -0.30 -12.98 -9.03
CA VAL A 81 0.86 -12.24 -9.57
C VAL A 81 1.93 -11.94 -8.53
N LEU A 82 1.57 -11.94 -7.25
CA LEU A 82 2.49 -11.76 -6.12
C LEU A 82 2.56 -13.04 -5.28
N GLN A 83 3.78 -13.44 -4.89
CA GLN A 83 4.00 -14.62 -4.04
C GLN A 83 3.27 -14.50 -2.69
N ASN A 84 3.35 -13.31 -2.09
CA ASN A 84 2.55 -12.93 -0.93
C ASN A 84 1.63 -11.80 -1.39
N GLY A 85 0.35 -12.13 -1.66
CA GLY A 85 -0.65 -11.12 -2.03
C GLY A 85 -0.73 -9.98 -1.01
N ILE A 86 -1.26 -8.84 -1.44
CA ILE A 86 -1.40 -7.65 -0.59
C ILE A 86 -2.67 -7.81 0.26
N LYS A 87 -2.59 -7.50 1.55
CA LYS A 87 -3.77 -7.47 2.42
C LYS A 87 -4.72 -6.38 1.92
N GLU A 88 -5.97 -6.73 1.65
CA GLU A 88 -6.98 -5.75 1.29
C GLU A 88 -7.25 -4.77 2.46
N LYS A 89 -7.43 -3.49 2.12
CA LYS A 89 -7.71 -2.42 3.07
C LYS A 89 -9.04 -2.67 3.79
N GLY A 90 -8.97 -2.84 5.10
CA GLY A 90 -10.14 -2.90 5.98
C GLY A 90 -10.78 -1.52 6.21
N THR A 91 -11.94 -1.53 6.87
CA THR A 91 -12.67 -0.30 7.24
C THR A 91 -11.89 0.57 8.23
N SER A 92 -11.14 -0.05 9.15
CA SER A 92 -10.31 0.65 10.15
C SER A 92 -8.89 0.98 9.69
N ASP A 93 -8.48 0.50 8.52
CA ASP A 93 -7.13 0.77 8.00
C ASP A 93 -7.08 2.21 7.43
N SER A 94 -6.06 2.99 7.81
CA SER A 94 -5.88 4.38 7.35
C SER A 94 -5.47 4.45 5.88
N SER A 95 -4.75 3.44 5.38
CA SER A 95 -4.26 3.38 4.01
C SER A 95 -4.20 1.94 3.51
N GLY A 96 -4.17 1.77 2.19
CA GLY A 96 -4.00 0.48 1.56
C GLY A 96 -4.77 0.34 0.24
N TRP A 97 -4.66 -0.87 -0.32
CA TRP A 97 -5.29 -1.24 -1.57
C TRP A 97 -6.62 -1.93 -1.34
N LYS A 98 -7.62 -1.60 -2.14
CA LYS A 98 -8.93 -2.25 -2.14
C LYS A 98 -9.27 -2.69 -3.54
N LYS A 99 -9.82 -3.89 -3.68
CA LYS A 99 -10.37 -4.34 -4.95
C LYS A 99 -11.77 -3.73 -5.13
N GLY A 100 -11.95 -3.06 -6.25
CA GLY A 100 -13.22 -2.52 -6.70
C GLY A 100 -13.95 -3.50 -7.62
N SER A 101 -14.88 -2.96 -8.41
CA SER A 101 -15.68 -3.74 -9.35
C SER A 101 -14.85 -4.27 -10.52
N THR A 102 -15.25 -5.44 -11.02
CA THR A 102 -14.80 -5.99 -12.30
C THR A 102 -15.94 -5.86 -13.31
N THR A 103 -15.70 -5.16 -14.42
CA THR A 103 -16.66 -4.97 -15.50
C THR A 103 -16.01 -5.37 -16.82
N GLY A 104 -16.46 -6.48 -17.40
CA GLY A 104 -15.84 -7.07 -18.59
C GLY A 104 -14.37 -7.42 -18.30
N SER A 105 -13.46 -6.96 -19.16
CA SER A 105 -12.01 -7.20 -19.03
C SER A 105 -11.33 -6.33 -17.97
N LYS A 106 -12.01 -5.30 -17.44
CA LYS A 106 -11.43 -4.29 -16.55
C LYS A 106 -11.74 -4.58 -15.09
N THR A 107 -10.73 -4.53 -14.23
CA THR A 107 -10.87 -4.56 -12.76
C THR A 107 -10.28 -3.30 -12.15
N ILE A 108 -11.06 -2.64 -11.29
CA ILE A 108 -10.64 -1.42 -10.61
C ILE A 108 -9.99 -1.79 -9.27
N TYR A 109 -8.88 -1.16 -8.94
CA TYR A 109 -8.20 -1.25 -7.65
C TYR A 109 -8.01 0.16 -7.10
N THR A 110 -8.60 0.45 -5.95
CA THR A 110 -8.50 1.76 -5.32
C THR A 110 -7.38 1.73 -4.29
N PHE A 111 -6.41 2.64 -4.42
CA PHE A 111 -5.45 2.91 -3.37
C PHE A 111 -5.88 4.13 -2.57
N THR A 112 -5.86 4.04 -1.24
CA THR A 112 -6.21 5.14 -0.33
C THR A 112 -5.04 5.48 0.59
N LEU A 113 -4.77 6.77 0.78
CA LEU A 113 -3.83 7.31 1.78
C LEU A 113 -4.54 7.75 3.07
N SER A 114 -3.76 7.92 4.14
CA SER A 114 -4.21 8.31 5.49
C SER A 114 -5.03 9.60 5.54
N ASN A 115 -4.87 10.49 4.55
CA ASN A 115 -5.54 11.78 4.45
C ASN A 115 -6.85 11.72 3.62
N SER A 116 -7.40 10.53 3.40
CA SER A 116 -8.58 10.27 2.57
C SER A 116 -8.42 10.56 1.07
N GLN A 117 -7.20 10.83 0.60
CA GLN A 117 -6.94 10.85 -0.84
C GLN A 117 -6.96 9.42 -1.37
N SER A 118 -7.63 9.20 -2.50
CA SER A 118 -7.68 7.90 -3.16
C SER A 118 -7.50 8.03 -4.65
N VAL A 119 -6.97 6.99 -5.27
CA VAL A 119 -6.79 6.91 -6.72
C VAL A 119 -7.15 5.51 -7.19
N ASP A 120 -7.82 5.44 -8.34
CA ASP A 120 -8.22 4.20 -8.97
C ASP A 120 -7.21 3.77 -10.04
N PHE A 121 -6.70 2.56 -9.88
CA PHE A 121 -5.92 1.84 -10.87
C PHE A 121 -6.84 0.86 -11.61
N THR A 122 -6.83 0.91 -12.92
CA THR A 122 -7.52 -0.04 -13.77
C THR A 122 -6.53 -1.08 -14.26
N TYR A 123 -6.83 -2.34 -13.96
CA TYR A 123 -6.23 -3.49 -14.63
C TYR A 123 -7.11 -3.91 -15.81
N ASP A 124 -6.53 -4.08 -16.99
CA ASP A 124 -7.25 -4.60 -18.16
C ASP A 124 -6.65 -5.95 -18.61
N THR A 125 -7.48 -6.99 -18.63
CA THR A 125 -7.10 -8.33 -19.11
C THR A 125 -6.99 -8.42 -20.63
N ALA A 126 -7.41 -7.40 -21.38
CA ALA A 126 -7.23 -7.35 -22.82
C ALA A 126 -5.76 -7.11 -23.22
N ASP A 127 -5.04 -6.28 -22.47
CA ASP A 127 -3.68 -5.85 -22.80
C ASP A 127 -2.68 -6.00 -21.63
N GLY A 128 -3.14 -6.37 -20.44
CA GLY A 128 -2.31 -6.50 -19.25
C GLY A 128 -1.95 -5.17 -18.59
N SER A 129 -2.54 -4.05 -19.05
CA SER A 129 -2.23 -2.73 -18.53
C SER A 129 -2.70 -2.57 -17.09
N PHE A 130 -1.84 -1.99 -16.24
CA PHE A 130 -2.17 -1.59 -14.86
C PHE A 130 -1.83 -0.11 -14.69
N SER A 131 -2.84 0.74 -14.86
CA SER A 131 -2.66 2.19 -14.97
C SER A 131 -3.73 2.98 -14.21
N CYS A 132 -3.36 4.16 -13.76
CA CYS A 132 -4.27 5.14 -13.16
C CYS A 132 -4.43 6.34 -14.12
N PRO A 133 -5.49 7.15 -13.98
CA PRO A 133 -5.72 8.28 -14.87
C PRO A 133 -4.68 9.39 -14.65
N ASN A 134 -4.00 9.80 -15.73
CA ASN A 134 -2.92 10.80 -15.71
C ASN A 134 -3.36 12.21 -15.25
N ASN A 135 -4.66 12.47 -15.10
CA ASN A 135 -5.18 13.74 -14.60
C ASN A 135 -5.19 13.82 -13.07
N ASP A 136 -5.01 12.69 -12.38
CA ASP A 136 -5.01 12.61 -10.93
C ASP A 136 -3.62 12.95 -10.36
N LYS A 137 -3.57 13.86 -9.39
CA LYS A 137 -2.32 14.31 -8.77
C LYS A 137 -1.62 13.17 -8.02
N LEU A 138 -2.39 12.31 -7.35
CA LEU A 138 -1.87 11.17 -6.62
C LEU A 138 -1.40 10.07 -7.58
N CYS A 139 -2.10 9.87 -8.70
CA CYS A 139 -1.61 8.99 -9.77
C CYS A 139 -0.20 9.38 -10.22
N LYS A 140 0.02 10.66 -10.55
CA LYS A 140 1.34 11.15 -10.94
C LYS A 140 2.39 10.91 -9.86
N GLN A 141 2.06 11.25 -8.61
CA GLN A 141 2.96 11.00 -7.47
C GLN A 141 3.25 9.51 -7.24
N LEU A 142 2.43 8.58 -7.71
CA LEU A 142 2.68 7.15 -7.56
C LEU A 142 3.41 6.54 -8.77
N THR A 143 3.40 7.21 -9.91
CA THR A 143 4.00 6.73 -11.16
C THR A 143 5.29 7.44 -11.57
N GLU A 144 5.57 8.63 -11.01
CA GLU A 144 6.82 9.39 -11.15
C GLU A 144 7.78 9.14 -9.97
#